data_AF-A0A517ZJY9-F1
#
_entry.id   AF-A0A517ZJY9-F1
#
_cell.length_a   1.000
_cell.length_b   1.000
_cell.length_c   1.000
_cell.angle_alpha   90.00
_cell.angle_beta   90.00
_cell.angle_gamma   90.00
#
_symmetry.space_group_name_H-M   'P 1'
#
loop_
_entity.id
_entity.type
_entity.pdbx_description
1 polymer ?
#
loop_
_entity_poly.entity_id
_entity_poly.type
_entity_poly.pdbx_seq_one_letter_code
_entity_poly.pdbx_strand_id
1 'polypeptide(L)'
;MNKPIITVENLGKAYRLGQQEEQYPTFRDALVGMAKAPLRRFRHLSGGGNDELFWAVKDVSFDIKRGEVVGLIGRNGAGKSTLLKILSRITEPTSGRAVLRGRVASLLEVGTGFHPELSGRENIYLNGSILGMKKVEIDRKFDEIVAFAEVEQFLDTPVKRYSSGMYVRLAFAVAAHLEPEILIVDEVLAVGDAQFQKKCLGKMQEVSTGEGRTVLFVSHNMSAVTELCQRALMFRDGQLVNSGPTANVVDEYLQCGSSDLKHYFEPKIDEDREASLLSAAVHDSSGDSVAVVRFGEPWSVTSSWEVRRPLPLASASLRIFDLSGRLILVSNTVGLPTAFFESPGRRDVTCSFPINVLRPGQYFLTIGLWVRGRGAIDEHERCISFHVSDLPHDPEYTYTAAGNPAAVAPSDWSFRNNTEPALTGGV
;
A
#
# COMPACT_ATOMS: atom_id res chain seq x y z
N MET A 1 28.14 -11.67 16.31
CA MET A 1 26.84 -11.29 15.70
C MET A 1 26.86 -9.80 15.40
N ASN A 2 26.53 -9.40 14.18
CA ASN A 2 26.53 -7.98 13.79
C ASN A 2 25.35 -7.28 14.47
N LYS A 3 25.58 -6.14 15.14
CA LYS A 3 24.49 -5.40 15.84
C LYS A 3 23.48 -4.84 14.81
N PRO A 4 22.17 -4.81 15.11
CA PRO A 4 21.18 -4.16 14.25
C PRO A 4 21.53 -2.70 13.97
N ILE A 5 21.17 -2.17 12.80
CA ILE A 5 21.44 -0.77 12.46
C ILE A 5 20.39 0.18 13.04
N ILE A 6 19.16 -0.30 13.20
CA ILE A 6 18.06 0.34 13.92
C ILE A 6 17.58 -0.63 14.99
N THR A 7 17.49 -0.16 16.23
CA THR A 7 16.90 -0.90 17.35
C THR A 7 15.88 0.00 18.04
N VAL A 8 14.62 -0.44 18.06
CA VAL A 8 13.52 0.24 18.73
C VAL A 8 13.08 -0.60 19.92
N GLU A 9 13.04 -0.01 21.11
CA GLU A 9 12.76 -0.71 22.38
C GLU A 9 11.66 0.04 23.17
N ASN A 10 10.51 -0.62 23.32
CA ASN A 10 9.33 -0.21 24.09
C ASN A 10 8.92 1.25 23.80
N LEU A 11 9.01 1.64 22.53
CA LEU A 11 8.84 3.00 22.09
C LEU A 11 7.38 3.43 22.23
N GLY A 12 7.17 4.60 22.83
CA GLY A 12 5.84 5.21 22.97
C GLY A 12 5.86 6.70 22.71
N LYS A 13 4.79 7.21 22.12
CA LYS A 13 4.54 8.65 21.91
C LYS A 13 3.08 8.97 22.17
N ALA A 14 2.86 9.80 23.19
CA ALA A 14 1.56 10.34 23.54
C ALA A 14 1.45 11.82 23.17
N TYR A 15 0.27 12.24 22.76
CA TYR A 15 -0.14 13.63 22.54
C TYR A 15 -1.29 13.95 23.49
N ARG A 16 -1.39 15.19 23.95
CA ARG A 16 -2.55 15.66 24.73
C ARG A 16 -3.59 16.22 23.77
N LEU A 17 -4.81 15.70 23.82
CA LEU A 17 -5.93 16.24 23.05
C LEU A 17 -6.46 17.51 23.73
N GLY A 18 -6.66 18.59 22.96
CA GLY A 18 -7.36 19.79 23.44
C GLY A 18 -6.51 20.89 24.09
N GLN A 19 -5.18 20.75 24.17
CA GLN A 19 -4.29 21.88 24.45
C GLN A 19 -3.59 22.30 23.17
N GLN A 20 -3.78 23.55 22.73
CA GLN A 20 -2.75 24.23 21.93
C GLN A 20 -1.45 24.06 22.71
N GLU A 21 -0.40 23.52 22.08
CA GLU A 21 0.94 23.47 22.67
C GLU A 21 1.25 24.84 23.25
N GLU A 22 1.21 24.96 24.58
CA GLU A 22 1.65 26.17 25.26
C GLU A 22 3.09 26.38 24.81
N GLN A 23 3.29 27.50 24.11
CA GLN A 23 4.59 27.98 23.68
C GLN A 23 5.62 27.79 24.80
N TYR A 24 6.80 27.30 24.44
CA TYR A 24 7.97 27.11 25.29
C TYR A 24 7.94 28.05 26.51
N PRO A 25 7.98 27.52 27.76
CA PRO A 25 7.84 28.35 28.95
C PRO A 25 8.97 29.37 28.94
N THR A 26 8.61 30.63 28.71
CA THR A 26 9.58 31.71 28.82
C THR A 26 9.94 31.88 30.28
N PHE A 27 11.11 32.47 30.59
CA PHE A 27 11.50 32.75 31.99
C PHE A 27 10.43 33.53 32.78
N ARG A 28 9.58 34.30 32.08
CA ARG A 28 8.42 34.97 32.67
C ARG A 28 7.33 34.00 33.11
N ASP A 29 7.06 32.94 32.36
CA ASP A 29 6.03 31.94 32.70
C ASP A 29 6.40 31.12 33.93
N ALA A 30 7.70 30.83 34.11
CA ALA A 30 8.21 30.21 35.33
C ALA A 30 8.01 31.10 36.58
N LEU A 31 8.26 32.41 36.45
CA LEU A 31 8.04 33.38 37.54
C LEU A 31 6.55 33.59 37.85
N VAL A 32 5.70 33.65 36.83
CA VAL A 32 4.23 33.75 36.99
C VAL A 32 3.67 32.45 37.59
N GLY A 33 4.23 31.29 37.24
CA GLY A 33 3.88 29.99 37.79
C GLY A 33 4.15 29.88 39.29
N MET A 34 5.27 30.44 39.78
CA MET A 34 5.58 30.49 41.22
C MET A 34 4.63 31.42 41.98
N ALA A 35 4.23 32.56 41.39
CA ALA A 35 3.30 33.50 42.00
C ALA A 35 1.84 32.97 42.09
N LYS A 36 1.44 32.09 41.17
CA LYS A 36 0.09 31.48 41.14
C LYS A 36 -0.02 30.12 41.86
N ALA A 37 1.08 29.62 42.43
CA ALA A 37 1.12 28.34 43.14
C ALA A 37 0.06 28.17 44.27
N PRO A 38 -0.33 29.20 45.05
CA PRO A 38 -1.35 29.05 46.08
C PRO A 38 -2.76 28.92 45.50
N LEU A 39 -3.07 29.66 44.42
CA LEU A 39 -4.39 29.66 43.78
C LEU A 39 -4.67 28.37 42.99
N ARG A 40 -3.64 27.76 42.40
CA ARG A 40 -3.79 26.51 41.63
C ARG A 40 -4.07 25.30 42.53
N ARG A 41 -3.64 25.35 43.80
CA ARG A 41 -3.94 24.34 44.83
C ARG A 41 -5.41 24.33 45.25
N PHE A 42 -6.08 25.48 45.24
CA PHE A 42 -7.50 25.60 45.55
C PHE A 42 -8.41 25.15 44.39
N ARG A 43 -7.93 25.20 43.14
CA ARG A 43 -8.71 24.82 41.96
C ARG A 43 -8.65 23.32 41.60
N HIS A 44 -7.77 22.56 42.25
CA HIS A 44 -7.67 21.10 42.05
C HIS A 44 -8.74 20.27 42.77
N LEU A 45 -9.59 20.89 43.60
CA LEU A 45 -10.71 20.23 44.28
C LEU A 45 -12.01 20.28 43.47
N SER A 46 -12.07 21.05 42.38
CA SER A 46 -13.31 21.31 41.63
C SER A 46 -13.02 21.38 40.13
N GLY A 47 -13.03 20.24 39.45
CA GLY A 47 -12.99 20.14 37.99
C GLY A 47 -11.94 19.17 37.47
N GLY A 48 -12.32 17.89 37.37
CA GLY A 48 -11.57 16.88 36.62
C GLY A 48 -11.59 17.24 35.14
N GLY A 49 -10.55 17.92 34.67
CA GLY A 49 -10.22 17.95 33.25
C GLY A 49 -9.61 16.60 32.90
N ASN A 50 -10.34 15.79 32.12
CA ASN A 50 -9.78 14.63 31.46
C ASN A 50 -8.72 15.13 30.46
N ASP A 51 -7.46 15.19 30.88
CA ASP A 51 -6.32 15.25 29.96
C ASP A 51 -6.26 13.90 29.24
N GLU A 52 -7.12 13.71 28.23
CA GLU A 52 -7.10 12.50 27.41
C GLU A 52 -5.79 12.47 26.61
N LEU A 53 -4.87 11.64 27.09
CA LEU A 53 -3.63 11.29 26.40
C LEU A 53 -3.96 10.35 25.25
N PHE A 54 -3.77 10.84 24.02
CA PHE A 54 -3.83 10.04 22.81
C PHE A 54 -2.47 9.41 22.52
N TRP A 55 -2.40 8.08 22.54
CA TRP A 55 -1.18 7.34 22.21
C TRP A 55 -1.11 7.09 20.70
N ALA A 56 -0.24 7.83 20.01
CA ALA A 56 -0.02 7.66 18.58
C ALA A 56 0.92 6.48 18.26
N VAL A 57 1.85 6.18 19.17
CA VAL A 57 2.70 4.98 19.15
C VAL A 57 2.75 4.43 20.57
N LYS A 58 2.61 3.12 20.76
CA LYS A 58 2.55 2.52 22.09
C LYS A 58 3.21 1.14 22.11
N ASP A 59 4.23 1.01 22.95
CA ASP A 59 4.91 -0.25 23.25
C ASP A 59 5.43 -0.99 22.01
N VAL A 60 6.15 -0.24 21.16
CA VAL A 60 6.68 -0.76 19.89
C VAL A 60 8.14 -1.18 20.07
N SER A 61 8.45 -2.42 19.68
CA SER A 61 9.80 -2.98 19.72
C SER A 61 10.12 -3.76 18.45
N PHE A 62 11.24 -3.44 17.79
CA PHE A 62 11.74 -4.17 16.62
C PHE A 62 13.20 -3.82 16.32
N ASP A 63 13.88 -4.69 15.59
CA ASP A 63 15.23 -4.49 15.06
C ASP A 63 15.23 -4.50 13.54
N ILE A 64 16.11 -3.72 12.91
CA ILE A 64 16.39 -3.77 11.47
C ILE A 64 17.90 -3.99 11.27
N LYS A 65 18.25 -4.96 10.43
CA LYS A 65 19.67 -5.26 10.12
C LYS A 65 20.19 -4.34 9.02
N ARG A 66 21.51 -4.17 8.97
CA ARG A 66 22.16 -3.39 7.90
C ARG A 66 21.86 -4.03 6.54
N GLY A 67 21.45 -3.21 5.58
CA GLY A 67 21.14 -3.65 4.21
C GLY A 67 19.72 -4.17 4.03
N GLU A 68 18.89 -4.24 5.09
CA GLU A 68 17.49 -4.61 4.94
C GLU A 68 16.69 -3.46 4.31
N VAL A 69 15.80 -3.83 3.38
CA VAL A 69 14.70 -2.96 2.95
C VAL A 69 13.42 -3.43 3.61
N VAL A 70 12.91 -2.58 4.50
CA VAL A 70 11.78 -2.89 5.37
C VAL A 70 10.59 -2.00 5.03
N GLY A 71 9.46 -2.61 4.72
CA GLY A 71 8.18 -1.93 4.51
C GLY A 71 7.49 -1.60 5.84
N LEU A 72 6.97 -0.39 5.99
CA LEU A 72 6.10 0.01 7.10
C LEU A 72 4.68 0.19 6.57
N ILE A 73 3.80 -0.76 6.88
CA ILE A 73 2.42 -0.81 6.39
C ILE A 73 1.41 -0.61 7.52
N GLY A 74 0.20 -0.17 7.19
CA GLY A 74 -0.86 0.09 8.15
C GLY A 74 -1.85 1.13 7.64
N ARG A 75 -3.05 1.19 8.22
CA ARG A 75 -4.08 2.18 7.86
C ARG A 75 -3.63 3.62 8.17
N ASN A 76 -4.33 4.60 7.62
CA ASN A 76 -4.14 6.00 8.02
C ASN A 76 -4.44 6.15 9.51
N GLY A 77 -3.60 6.92 10.22
CA GLY A 77 -3.70 7.04 11.68
C GLY A 77 -3.07 5.90 12.49
N ALA A 78 -2.52 4.86 11.86
CA ALA A 78 -1.91 3.73 12.58
C ALA A 78 -0.59 4.02 13.33
N GLY A 79 -0.09 5.27 13.30
CA GLY A 79 1.14 5.67 14.00
C GLY A 79 2.42 5.70 13.14
N LYS A 80 2.34 5.36 11.84
CA LYS A 80 3.49 5.32 10.91
C LYS A 80 4.27 6.64 10.87
N SER A 81 3.61 7.76 10.56
CA SER A 81 4.26 9.07 10.47
C SER A 81 4.85 9.53 11.80
N THR A 82 4.23 9.16 12.93
CA THR A 82 4.78 9.44 14.27
C THR A 82 6.05 8.64 14.53
N LEU A 83 6.07 7.36 14.18
CA LEU A 83 7.29 6.55 14.25
C LEU A 83 8.40 7.15 13.37
N LEU A 84 8.07 7.54 12.13
CA LEU A 84 9.04 8.15 11.22
C LEU A 84 9.62 9.46 11.78
N LYS A 85 8.79 10.33 12.37
CA LYS A 85 9.25 11.55 13.04
C LYS A 85 10.22 11.28 14.21
N ILE A 86 10.04 10.17 14.92
CA ILE A 86 10.96 9.76 15.98
C ILE A 86 12.26 9.23 15.38
N LEU A 87 12.19 8.37 14.38
CA LEU A 87 13.37 7.80 13.72
C LEU A 87 14.18 8.85 12.95
N SER A 88 13.53 9.89 12.41
CA SER A 88 14.19 11.04 11.78
C SER A 88 14.66 12.10 12.78
N ARG A 89 14.47 11.88 14.10
CA ARG A 89 14.85 12.77 15.19
C ARG A 89 14.17 14.15 15.15
N ILE A 90 13.01 14.24 14.50
CA ILE A 90 12.16 15.44 14.50
C ILE A 90 11.44 15.59 15.85
N THR A 91 11.10 14.47 16.50
CA THR A 91 10.37 14.49 17.76
C THR A 91 10.88 13.42 18.71
N GLU A 92 11.03 13.76 19.99
CA GLU A 92 11.43 12.80 21.02
C GLU A 92 10.28 11.85 21.41
N PRO A 93 10.57 10.58 21.73
CA PRO A 93 9.59 9.66 22.27
C PRO A 93 9.16 10.07 23.69
N THR A 94 7.93 9.73 24.08
CA THR A 94 7.46 9.89 25.46
C THR A 94 8.00 8.79 26.37
N SER A 95 8.21 7.59 25.83
CA SER A 95 8.76 6.43 26.55
C SER A 95 9.59 5.55 25.61
N GLY A 96 10.44 4.71 26.18
CA GLY A 96 11.33 3.82 25.42
C GLY A 96 12.45 4.57 24.70
N ARG A 97 13.07 3.92 23.73
CA ARG A 97 14.16 4.52 22.94
C ARG A 97 14.28 3.93 21.55
N ALA A 98 14.85 4.70 20.64
CA ALA A 98 15.29 4.26 19.33
C ALA A 98 16.80 4.52 19.17
N VAL A 99 17.57 3.48 18.84
CA VAL A 99 19.01 3.53 18.62
C VAL A 99 19.29 3.37 17.14
N LEU A 100 19.94 4.37 16.55
CA LEU A 100 20.22 4.46 15.11
C LEU A 100 21.74 4.52 14.92
N ARG A 101 22.31 3.56 14.17
CA ARG A 101 23.76 3.38 13.99
C ARG A 101 24.21 3.78 12.58
N GLY A 102 24.15 5.08 12.30
CA GLY A 102 24.56 5.67 11.02
C GLY A 102 23.95 7.06 10.81
N ARG A 103 24.27 7.70 9.68
CA ARG A 103 23.55 8.89 9.20
C ARG A 103 22.16 8.46 8.73
N VAL A 104 21.16 9.23 9.15
CA VAL A 104 19.77 9.03 8.76
C VAL A 104 19.41 10.15 7.80
N ALA A 105 18.93 9.79 6.61
CA ALA A 105 18.25 10.73 5.73
C ALA A 105 16.79 10.33 5.61
N SER A 106 15.93 11.34 5.44
CA SER A 106 14.48 11.16 5.43
C SER A 106 13.86 11.95 4.29
N LEU A 107 13.12 11.26 3.43
CA LEU A 107 12.40 11.84 2.28
C LEU A 107 10.96 12.25 2.64
N LEU A 108 10.67 12.44 3.94
CA LEU A 108 9.36 12.89 4.42
C LEU A 108 8.95 14.26 3.85
N GLU A 109 9.93 15.08 3.48
CA GLU A 109 9.74 16.49 3.18
C GLU A 109 10.59 16.92 1.95
N VAL A 110 10.49 16.17 0.85
CA VAL A 110 11.23 16.46 -0.39
C VAL A 110 11.00 17.91 -0.84
N GLY A 111 12.08 18.70 -0.92
CA GLY A 111 12.06 20.11 -1.28
C GLY A 111 12.14 21.08 -0.10
N THR A 112 11.99 20.60 1.14
CA THR A 112 12.26 21.44 2.31
C THR A 112 13.74 21.81 2.37
N GLY A 113 14.01 23.09 2.63
CA GLY A 113 15.36 23.65 2.57
C GLY A 113 15.77 24.22 1.21
N PHE A 114 14.93 24.14 0.16
CA PHE A 114 15.16 24.95 -1.04
C PHE A 114 14.87 26.43 -0.74
N HIS A 115 15.73 27.30 -1.25
CA HIS A 115 15.58 28.75 -1.15
C HIS A 115 15.04 29.32 -2.48
N PRO A 116 13.88 30.00 -2.48
CA PRO A 116 13.20 30.46 -3.70
C PRO A 116 14.02 31.38 -4.60
N GLU A 117 14.87 32.21 -3.99
CA GLU A 117 15.73 33.18 -4.70
C GLU A 117 17.01 32.57 -5.25
N LEU A 118 17.40 31.37 -4.81
CA LEU A 118 18.61 30.71 -5.29
C LEU A 118 18.33 29.93 -6.57
N SER A 119 19.34 29.82 -7.42
CA SER A 119 19.32 28.98 -8.62
C SER A 119 19.16 27.49 -8.30
N GLY A 120 18.81 26.68 -9.30
CA GLY A 120 18.82 25.21 -9.14
C GLY A 120 20.17 24.68 -8.68
N ARG A 121 21.27 25.20 -9.24
CA ARG A 121 22.64 24.86 -8.84
C ARG A 121 22.89 25.12 -7.36
N GLU A 122 22.60 26.32 -6.89
CA GLU A 122 22.80 26.71 -5.49
C GLU A 122 21.91 25.89 -4.55
N ASN A 123 20.68 25.57 -4.98
CA ASN A 123 19.78 24.70 -4.22
C ASN A 123 20.28 23.26 -4.12
N ILE A 124 20.94 22.71 -5.14
CA ILE A 124 21.60 21.39 -5.04
C ILE A 124 22.62 21.40 -3.89
N TYR A 125 23.47 22.43 -3.82
CA TYR A 125 24.47 22.55 -2.76
C TYR A 125 23.86 22.78 -1.38
N LEU A 126 22.89 23.70 -1.29
CA LEU A 126 22.22 24.03 -0.03
C LEU A 126 21.46 22.81 0.52
N ASN A 127 20.60 22.21 -0.30
CA ASN A 127 19.77 21.08 0.10
C ASN A 127 20.60 19.83 0.36
N GLY A 128 21.60 19.53 -0.47
CA GLY A 128 22.53 18.43 -0.22
C GLY A 128 23.23 18.59 1.14
N SER A 129 23.65 19.80 1.49
CA SER A 129 24.27 20.09 2.79
C SER A 129 23.29 19.92 3.96
N ILE A 130 22.04 20.39 3.82
CA ILE A 130 20.98 20.21 4.82
C ILE A 130 20.69 18.72 5.06
N LEU A 131 20.69 17.93 4.00
CA LEU A 131 20.46 16.49 4.05
C LEU A 131 21.70 15.67 4.48
N GLY A 132 22.81 16.35 4.79
CA GLY A 132 24.00 15.73 5.39
C GLY A 132 25.08 15.26 4.40
N MET A 133 25.04 15.75 3.16
CA MET A 133 26.12 15.57 2.18
C MET A 133 27.28 16.53 2.48
N LYS A 134 28.50 16.01 2.43
CA LYS A 134 29.71 16.82 2.36
C LYS A 134 29.81 17.46 0.98
N LYS A 135 30.38 18.66 0.90
CA LYS A 135 30.60 19.35 -0.38
C LYS A 135 31.24 18.46 -1.46
N VAL A 136 32.24 17.65 -1.09
CA VAL A 136 32.91 16.71 -2.01
C VAL A 136 31.97 15.62 -2.52
N GLU A 137 31.04 15.14 -1.70
CA GLU A 137 30.01 14.19 -2.12
C GLU A 137 29.07 14.85 -3.14
N ILE A 138 28.68 16.11 -2.92
CA ILE A 138 27.84 16.90 -3.83
C ILE A 138 28.56 17.13 -5.15
N ASP A 139 29.82 17.58 -5.12
CA ASP A 139 30.62 17.86 -6.32
C ASP A 139 30.75 16.60 -7.20
N ARG A 140 30.99 15.43 -6.59
CA ARG A 140 31.08 14.15 -7.31
C ARG A 140 29.75 13.75 -7.97
N LYS A 141 28.62 14.07 -7.35
CA LYS A 141 27.27 13.67 -7.79
C LYS A 141 26.53 14.75 -8.57
N PHE A 142 27.12 15.93 -8.74
CA PHE A 142 26.44 17.09 -9.29
C PHE A 142 25.83 16.82 -10.66
N ASP A 143 26.64 16.30 -11.59
CA ASP A 143 26.18 16.04 -12.96
C ASP A 143 25.13 14.91 -13.01
N GLU A 144 25.27 13.88 -12.17
CA GLU A 144 24.26 12.81 -12.02
C GLU A 144 22.93 13.37 -11.50
N ILE A 145 22.97 14.26 -10.51
CA ILE A 145 21.78 14.92 -9.94
C ILE A 145 21.08 15.77 -11.01
N VAL A 146 21.83 16.58 -11.74
CA VAL A 146 21.27 17.46 -12.79
C VAL A 146 20.64 16.62 -13.90
N ALA A 147 21.35 15.59 -14.38
CA ALA A 147 20.86 14.69 -15.42
C ALA A 147 19.62 13.89 -14.99
N PHE A 148 19.57 13.48 -13.72
CA PHE A 148 18.41 12.79 -13.18
C PHE A 148 17.18 13.70 -13.09
N ALA A 149 17.37 14.97 -12.71
CA ALA A 149 16.31 15.96 -12.57
C ALA A 149 15.73 16.45 -13.92
N GLU A 150 16.48 16.33 -15.01
CA GLU A 150 16.13 16.85 -16.35
C GLU A 150 15.90 18.39 -16.32
N VAL A 151 16.78 19.13 -15.64
CA VAL A 151 16.68 20.60 -15.48
C VAL A 151 17.91 21.36 -15.98
N GLU A 152 18.74 20.74 -16.83
CA GLU A 152 20.02 21.27 -17.35
C GLU A 152 19.89 22.70 -17.86
N GLN A 153 18.85 22.98 -18.67
CA GLN A 153 18.63 24.28 -19.29
C GLN A 153 18.19 25.37 -18.30
N PHE A 154 17.67 24.97 -17.14
CA PHE A 154 17.10 25.88 -16.13
C PHE A 154 17.99 25.98 -14.89
N LEU A 155 19.12 25.29 -14.86
CA LEU A 155 19.95 25.08 -13.67
C LEU A 155 20.40 26.38 -12.99
N ASP A 156 20.69 27.43 -13.77
CA ASP A 156 21.10 28.74 -13.27
C ASP A 156 19.92 29.72 -13.12
N THR A 157 18.68 29.24 -13.23
CA THR A 157 17.44 30.01 -13.00
C THR A 157 16.99 29.87 -11.55
N PRO A 158 16.53 30.95 -10.88
CA PRO A 158 15.96 30.87 -9.54
C PRO A 158 14.80 29.86 -9.45
N VAL A 159 14.79 29.00 -8.42
CA VAL A 159 13.81 27.90 -8.31
C VAL A 159 12.37 28.38 -8.16
N LYS A 160 12.13 29.63 -7.72
CA LYS A 160 10.78 30.23 -7.74
C LYS A 160 10.17 30.34 -9.15
N ARG A 161 10.98 30.25 -10.21
CA ARG A 161 10.53 30.25 -11.61
C ARG A 161 10.39 28.84 -12.18
N TYR A 162 10.71 27.81 -11.41
CA TYR A 162 10.52 26.43 -11.85
C TYR A 162 9.03 26.11 -11.89
N SER A 163 8.63 25.23 -12.81
CA SER A 163 7.34 24.57 -12.67
C SER A 163 7.33 23.71 -11.40
N SER A 164 6.13 23.40 -10.88
CA SER A 164 5.99 22.48 -9.74
C SER A 164 6.68 21.13 -10.01
N GLY A 165 6.61 20.64 -11.25
CA GLY A 165 7.30 19.41 -11.67
C GLY A 165 8.82 19.53 -11.58
N MET A 166 9.41 20.58 -12.16
CA MET A 166 10.87 20.80 -12.11
C MET A 166 11.38 20.95 -10.68
N TYR A 167 10.63 21.67 -9.84
CA TYR A 167 10.98 21.85 -8.43
C TYR A 167 11.08 20.51 -7.71
N VAL A 168 10.05 19.66 -7.84
CA VAL A 168 10.05 18.36 -7.16
C VAL A 168 11.05 17.39 -7.77
N ARG A 169 11.22 17.39 -9.10
CA ARG A 169 12.23 16.55 -9.76
C ARG A 169 13.64 16.87 -9.25
N LEU A 170 13.99 18.16 -9.12
CA LEU A 170 15.30 18.56 -8.60
C LEU A 170 15.47 18.18 -7.12
N ALA A 171 14.46 18.43 -6.29
CA ALA A 171 14.48 18.05 -4.88
C ALA A 171 14.64 16.54 -4.69
N PHE A 172 13.92 15.75 -5.50
CA PHE A 172 14.04 14.30 -5.49
C PHE A 172 15.40 13.84 -6.01
N ALA A 173 15.94 14.47 -7.06
CA ALA A 173 17.23 14.11 -7.62
C ALA A 173 18.35 14.25 -6.58
N VAL A 174 18.37 15.34 -5.82
CA VAL A 174 19.32 15.53 -4.71
C VAL A 174 19.16 14.40 -3.69
N ALA A 175 17.92 14.15 -3.27
CA ALA A 175 17.58 13.10 -2.31
C ALA A 175 17.99 11.68 -2.77
N ALA A 176 17.76 11.33 -4.04
CA ALA A 176 18.05 10.01 -4.58
C ALA A 176 19.56 9.73 -4.70
N HIS A 177 20.38 10.78 -4.72
CA HIS A 177 21.85 10.69 -4.76
C HIS A 177 22.50 10.86 -3.38
N LEU A 178 21.71 10.95 -2.31
CA LEU A 178 22.21 10.84 -0.94
C LEU A 178 22.80 9.45 -0.72
N GLU A 179 23.90 9.36 0.05
CA GLU A 179 24.54 8.09 0.44
C GLU A 179 24.52 7.88 1.98
N PRO A 180 23.33 7.83 2.62
CA PRO A 180 23.21 7.60 4.06
C PRO A 180 23.23 6.09 4.36
N GLU A 181 23.59 5.72 5.59
CA GLU A 181 23.50 4.32 6.02
C GLU A 181 22.05 3.88 6.27
N ILE A 182 21.18 4.83 6.64
CA ILE A 182 19.74 4.64 6.86
C ILE A 182 18.97 5.67 6.02
N LEU A 183 18.11 5.18 5.12
CA LEU A 183 17.20 6.00 4.33
C LEU A 183 15.74 5.72 4.72
N ILE A 184 15.02 6.76 5.10
CA ILE A 184 13.58 6.70 5.34
C ILE A 184 12.88 7.30 4.12
N VAL A 185 11.97 6.54 3.53
CA VAL A 185 11.20 6.96 2.37
C VAL A 185 9.74 6.95 2.75
N ASP A 186 9.10 8.11 2.67
CA ASP A 186 7.64 8.22 2.76
C ASP A 186 7.05 8.32 1.35
N GLU A 187 5.77 8.04 1.25
CA GLU A 187 4.88 7.91 0.09
C GLU A 187 4.95 9.02 -1.00
N VAL A 188 5.82 10.01 -0.80
CA VAL A 188 6.22 11.09 -1.71
C VAL A 188 6.84 10.58 -3.02
N LEU A 189 7.02 9.26 -3.20
CA LEU A 189 7.37 8.68 -4.50
C LEU A 189 6.31 8.93 -5.60
N ALA A 190 5.10 9.36 -5.24
CA ALA A 190 4.03 9.66 -6.19
C ALA A 190 4.15 11.05 -6.86
N VAL A 191 5.29 11.75 -6.77
CA VAL A 191 5.46 13.07 -7.40
C VAL A 191 6.24 12.98 -8.71
N GLY A 192 5.75 13.71 -9.73
CA GLY A 192 6.25 13.65 -11.10
C GLY A 192 5.35 12.81 -12.01
N ASP A 193 5.72 12.70 -13.29
CA ASP A 193 5.05 11.81 -14.24
C ASP A 193 5.48 10.34 -14.05
N ALA A 194 4.77 9.42 -14.70
CA ALA A 194 5.01 7.98 -14.60
C ALA A 194 6.44 7.56 -15.02
N GLN A 195 7.07 8.30 -15.94
CA GLN A 195 8.43 8.02 -16.39
C GLN A 195 9.44 8.40 -15.29
N PHE A 196 9.26 9.56 -14.66
CA PHE A 196 10.09 9.99 -13.53
C PHE A 196 9.91 9.08 -12.31
N GLN A 197 8.67 8.69 -11.98
CA GLN A 197 8.39 7.73 -10.91
C GLN A 197 9.13 6.39 -11.13
N LYS A 198 9.13 5.87 -12.36
CA LYS A 198 9.87 4.65 -12.70
C LYS A 198 11.38 4.82 -12.52
N LYS A 199 11.95 5.98 -12.89
CA LYS A 199 13.37 6.31 -12.60
C LYS A 199 13.65 6.33 -11.10
N CYS A 200 12.74 6.91 -10.31
CA CYS A 200 12.85 6.97 -8.85
C CYS A 200 12.88 5.58 -8.21
N LEU A 201 11.94 4.71 -8.61
CA LEU A 201 11.88 3.33 -8.14
C LEU A 201 13.13 2.53 -8.53
N GLY A 202 13.59 2.66 -9.77
CA GLY A 202 14.83 2.02 -10.24
C GLY A 202 16.04 2.46 -9.43
N LYS A 203 16.19 3.77 -9.17
CA LYS A 203 17.29 4.28 -8.35
C LYS A 203 17.24 3.77 -6.91
N MET A 204 16.06 3.64 -6.33
CA MET A 204 15.90 3.04 -4.99
C MET A 204 16.28 1.56 -4.95
N GLN A 205 15.95 0.80 -6.00
CA GLN A 205 16.35 -0.61 -6.13
C GLN A 205 17.88 -0.75 -6.27
N GLU A 206 18.53 0.09 -7.09
CA GLU A 206 20.00 0.13 -7.21
C GLU A 206 20.68 0.42 -5.86
N VAL A 207 20.16 1.41 -5.15
CA VAL A 207 20.66 1.83 -3.83
C VAL A 207 20.51 0.71 -2.79
N SER A 208 19.41 -0.04 -2.84
CA SER A 208 19.14 -1.19 -1.98
C SER A 208 20.07 -2.37 -2.26
N THR A 209 20.23 -2.75 -3.53
CA THR A 209 20.90 -4.00 -3.92
C THR A 209 22.42 -3.90 -4.02
N GLY A 210 22.96 -2.73 -4.40
CA GLY A 210 24.39 -2.59 -4.69
C GLY A 210 25.28 -2.16 -3.52
N GLU A 211 24.74 -1.42 -2.54
CA GLU A 211 25.56 -0.69 -1.56
C GLU A 211 25.34 -1.08 -0.08
N GLY A 212 24.41 -2.01 0.19
CA GLY A 212 24.12 -2.47 1.56
C GLY A 212 23.47 -1.38 2.44
N ARG A 213 22.76 -0.43 1.82
CA ARG A 213 22.03 0.62 2.54
C ARG A 213 20.77 0.05 3.18
N THR A 214 20.40 0.61 4.33
CA THR A 214 19.18 0.19 5.02
C THR A 214 18.06 1.13 4.67
N VAL A 215 16.93 0.62 4.18
CA VAL A 215 15.81 1.45 3.73
C VAL A 215 14.57 1.11 4.55
N LEU A 216 13.93 2.13 5.11
CA LEU A 216 12.60 2.03 5.70
C LEU A 216 11.60 2.69 4.75
N PHE A 217 10.81 1.86 4.07
CA PHE A 217 9.87 2.30 3.04
C PHE A 217 8.44 2.33 3.58
N VAL A 218 7.79 3.49 3.52
CA VAL A 218 6.43 3.70 4.04
C VAL A 218 5.50 3.97 2.86
N SER A 219 4.48 3.13 2.72
CA SER A 219 3.56 3.23 1.59
C SER A 219 2.23 2.53 1.90
N HIS A 220 1.13 3.07 1.37
CA HIS A 220 -0.14 2.34 1.27
C HIS A 220 -0.24 1.48 0.00
N ASN A 221 0.68 1.61 -0.95
CA ASN A 221 0.72 0.80 -2.16
C ASN A 221 1.40 -0.54 -1.88
N MET A 222 0.60 -1.57 -1.62
CA MET A 222 1.10 -2.91 -1.29
C MET A 222 1.90 -3.54 -2.43
N SER A 223 1.57 -3.25 -3.70
CA SER A 223 2.35 -3.74 -4.85
C SER A 223 3.79 -3.23 -4.81
N ALA A 224 4.00 -1.95 -4.49
CA ALA A 224 5.33 -1.36 -4.36
C ALA A 224 6.07 -1.92 -3.13
N VAL A 225 5.35 -2.14 -2.02
CA VAL A 225 5.94 -2.76 -0.82
C VAL A 225 6.42 -4.18 -1.12
N THR A 226 5.60 -5.00 -1.79
CA THR A 226 5.94 -6.36 -2.19
C THR A 226 7.10 -6.42 -3.17
N GLU A 227 7.20 -5.46 -4.10
CA GLU A 227 8.30 -5.41 -5.07
C GLU A 227 9.63 -4.97 -4.43
N LEU A 228 9.60 -4.02 -3.50
CA LEU A 228 10.81 -3.35 -2.99
C LEU A 228 11.33 -3.93 -1.67
N CYS A 229 10.46 -4.48 -0.83
CA CYS A 229 10.80 -4.84 0.55
C CYS A 229 10.88 -6.35 0.74
N GLN A 230 11.92 -6.84 1.42
CA GLN A 230 12.02 -8.26 1.77
C GLN A 230 11.26 -8.59 3.07
N ARG A 231 11.14 -7.60 3.96
CA ARG A 231 10.45 -7.71 5.25
C ARG A 231 9.48 -6.55 5.41
N ALA A 232 8.36 -6.75 6.11
CA ALA A 232 7.43 -5.69 6.44
C ALA A 232 7.09 -5.66 7.95
N LEU A 233 6.66 -4.48 8.40
CA LEU A 233 6.18 -4.17 9.73
C LEU A 233 4.74 -3.64 9.59
N MET A 234 3.78 -4.34 10.18
CA MET A 234 2.37 -3.97 10.13
C MET A 234 1.96 -3.26 11.41
N PHE A 235 1.50 -2.02 11.26
CA PHE A 235 1.02 -1.17 12.34
C PHE A 235 -0.50 -1.06 12.34
N ARG A 236 -1.07 -1.06 13.55
CA ARG A 236 -2.48 -0.77 13.81
C ARG A 236 -2.60 -0.04 15.14
N ASP A 237 -3.36 1.05 15.16
CA ASP A 237 -3.66 1.82 16.37
C ASP A 237 -2.43 2.14 17.24
N GLY A 238 -1.31 2.49 16.60
CA GLY A 238 -0.06 2.85 17.25
C GLY A 238 0.80 1.68 17.72
N GLN A 239 0.40 0.44 17.45
CA GLN A 239 1.11 -0.77 17.86
C GLN A 239 1.62 -1.56 16.66
N LEU A 240 2.72 -2.29 16.86
CA LEU A 240 3.22 -3.27 15.90
C LEU A 240 2.44 -4.58 16.07
N VAL A 241 1.63 -4.94 15.08
CA VAL A 241 0.77 -6.14 15.13
C VAL A 241 1.48 -7.35 14.55
N ASN A 242 2.22 -7.18 13.45
CA ASN A 242 2.98 -8.24 12.82
C ASN A 242 4.30 -7.73 12.22
N SER A 243 5.31 -8.60 12.17
CA SER A 243 6.58 -8.39 11.47
C SER A 243 7.07 -9.70 10.87
N GLY A 244 7.45 -9.67 9.60
CA GLY A 244 7.89 -10.87 8.90
C GLY A 244 8.13 -10.64 7.41
N PRO A 245 8.32 -11.72 6.62
CA PRO A 245 8.43 -11.64 5.18
C PRO A 245 7.29 -10.81 4.58
N THR A 246 7.63 -9.92 3.64
CA THR A 246 6.67 -8.93 3.12
C THR A 246 5.38 -9.55 2.61
N ALA A 247 5.46 -10.66 1.86
CA ALA A 247 4.29 -11.35 1.30
C ALA A 247 3.27 -11.70 2.40
N ASN A 248 3.71 -12.43 3.43
CA ASN A 248 2.84 -12.87 4.54
C ASN A 248 2.17 -11.70 5.27
N VAL A 249 2.95 -10.63 5.53
CA VAL A 249 2.47 -9.47 6.29
C VAL A 249 1.50 -8.62 5.44
N VAL A 250 1.74 -8.52 4.13
CA VAL A 250 0.84 -7.87 3.17
C VAL A 250 -0.46 -8.66 3.04
N ASP A 251 -0.39 -9.99 2.94
CA ASP A 251 -1.58 -10.85 2.85
C ASP A 251 -2.44 -10.70 4.11
N GLU A 252 -1.85 -10.74 5.30
CA GLU A 252 -2.58 -10.51 6.56
C GLU A 252 -3.17 -9.09 6.60
N TYR A 253 -2.44 -8.08 6.14
CA TYR A 253 -2.93 -6.71 6.08
C TYR A 253 -4.17 -6.59 5.17
N LEU A 254 -4.14 -7.24 4.01
CA LEU A 254 -5.27 -7.27 3.06
C LEU A 254 -6.44 -8.09 3.61
N GLN A 255 -6.17 -9.20 4.31
CA GLN A 255 -7.19 -9.97 5.04
C GLN A 255 -7.84 -9.14 6.15
N CYS A 256 -7.07 -8.35 6.89
CA CYS A 256 -7.62 -7.45 7.91
C CYS A 256 -8.36 -6.24 7.31
N GLY A 257 -8.07 -5.88 6.05
CA GLY A 257 -8.89 -4.98 5.24
C GLY A 257 -10.17 -5.62 4.71
N SER A 258 -10.28 -6.95 4.76
CA SER A 258 -11.37 -7.72 4.16
C SER A 258 -12.70 -7.60 4.90
N SER A 259 -12.71 -7.10 6.14
CA SER A 259 -13.96 -6.74 6.83
C SER A 259 -14.74 -5.65 6.09
N ASP A 260 -14.06 -4.86 5.24
CA ASP A 260 -14.65 -3.83 4.40
C ASP A 260 -14.95 -4.33 2.96
N LEU A 261 -14.58 -5.58 2.62
CA LEU A 261 -14.89 -6.19 1.33
C LEU A 261 -16.31 -6.77 1.33
N LYS A 262 -17.13 -6.29 0.40
CA LYS A 262 -18.50 -6.76 0.18
C LYS A 262 -18.46 -8.06 -0.62
N HIS A 263 -18.10 -9.16 0.03
CA HIS A 263 -18.09 -10.50 -0.57
C HIS A 263 -19.50 -11.07 -0.82
N TYR A 264 -20.49 -10.41 -0.23
CA TYR A 264 -21.91 -10.65 -0.37
C TYR A 264 -22.61 -9.36 -0.81
N PHE A 265 -23.59 -9.49 -1.72
CA PHE A 265 -24.35 -8.36 -2.24
C PHE A 265 -25.84 -8.68 -2.30
N GLU A 266 -26.65 -7.83 -1.70
CA GLU A 266 -28.12 -7.80 -1.80
C GLU A 266 -28.54 -6.42 -2.35
N PRO A 267 -28.96 -6.32 -3.61
CA PRO A 267 -29.47 -5.06 -4.15
C PRO A 267 -30.89 -4.77 -3.63
N LYS A 268 -31.30 -3.50 -3.72
CA LYS A 268 -32.71 -3.14 -3.59
C LYS A 268 -33.45 -3.66 -4.82
N ILE A 269 -34.50 -4.44 -4.58
CA ILE A 269 -35.31 -5.02 -5.65
C ILE A 269 -36.13 -3.93 -6.33
N ASP A 270 -36.02 -3.87 -7.66
CA ASP A 270 -36.84 -3.03 -8.51
C ASP A 270 -38.02 -3.86 -9.02
N GLU A 271 -39.21 -3.62 -8.47
CA GLU A 271 -40.41 -4.43 -8.77
C GLU A 271 -40.90 -4.28 -10.21
N ASP A 272 -40.48 -3.22 -10.91
CA ASP A 272 -40.89 -2.94 -12.29
C ASP A 272 -40.03 -3.69 -13.33
N ARG A 273 -38.88 -4.25 -12.93
CA ARG A 273 -38.01 -5.02 -13.84
C ARG A 273 -38.58 -6.40 -14.14
N GLU A 274 -38.32 -6.87 -15.36
CA GLU A 274 -38.73 -8.22 -15.80
C GLU A 274 -38.00 -9.33 -15.05
N ALA A 275 -36.77 -9.05 -14.61
CA ALA A 275 -36.04 -9.86 -13.65
C ALA A 275 -35.14 -8.97 -12.78
N SER A 276 -34.88 -9.40 -11.56
CA SER A 276 -34.02 -8.69 -10.61
C SER A 276 -33.07 -9.63 -9.91
N LEU A 277 -31.83 -9.20 -9.71
CA LEU A 277 -30.89 -9.87 -8.82
C LEU A 277 -31.42 -9.78 -7.39
N LEU A 278 -31.45 -10.90 -6.67
CA LEU A 278 -31.85 -10.99 -5.27
C LEU A 278 -30.62 -10.97 -4.35
N SER A 279 -29.61 -11.77 -4.70
CA SER A 279 -28.34 -11.78 -3.98
C SER A 279 -27.23 -12.35 -4.85
N ALA A 280 -25.99 -12.02 -4.49
CA ALA A 280 -24.80 -12.65 -5.04
C ALA A 280 -23.71 -12.84 -3.99
N ALA A 281 -22.90 -13.87 -4.14
CA ALA A 281 -21.86 -14.24 -3.18
C ALA A 281 -20.68 -14.93 -3.86
N VAL A 282 -19.49 -14.76 -3.28
CA VAL A 282 -18.27 -15.52 -3.59
C VAL A 282 -18.12 -16.63 -2.55
N HIS A 283 -17.76 -17.83 -3.00
CA HIS A 283 -17.52 -19.01 -2.16
C HIS A 283 -16.16 -19.64 -2.43
N ASP A 284 -15.54 -20.18 -1.38
CA ASP A 284 -14.28 -20.94 -1.46
C ASP A 284 -14.47 -22.40 -1.88
N SER A 285 -13.39 -23.18 -1.76
CA SER A 285 -13.32 -24.62 -2.02
C SER A 285 -14.16 -25.45 -1.04
N SER A 286 -14.47 -24.91 0.15
CA SER A 286 -15.35 -25.54 1.15
C SER A 286 -16.83 -25.21 0.93
N GLY A 287 -17.12 -24.23 0.07
CA GLY A 287 -18.48 -23.73 -0.20
C GLY A 287 -18.94 -22.65 0.78
N ASP A 288 -18.03 -22.14 1.62
CA ASP A 288 -18.33 -21.05 2.55
C ASP A 288 -18.23 -19.71 1.83
N SER A 289 -19.12 -18.78 2.18
CA SER A 289 -19.06 -17.43 1.60
C SER A 289 -17.91 -16.65 2.22
N VAL A 290 -16.96 -16.24 1.37
CA VAL A 290 -15.71 -15.64 1.82
C VAL A 290 -15.33 -14.42 0.99
N ALA A 291 -14.64 -13.48 1.64
CA ALA A 291 -13.99 -12.36 0.97
C ALA A 291 -12.63 -12.70 0.36
N VAL A 292 -12.08 -13.87 0.66
CA VAL A 292 -10.74 -14.28 0.26
C VAL A 292 -10.79 -15.67 -0.33
N VAL A 293 -10.40 -15.81 -1.59
CA VAL A 293 -10.25 -17.10 -2.28
C VAL A 293 -8.77 -17.35 -2.53
N ARG A 294 -8.36 -18.62 -2.57
CA ARG A 294 -6.94 -18.99 -2.74
C ARG A 294 -6.59 -19.17 -4.21
N PHE A 295 -5.39 -18.76 -4.59
CA PHE A 295 -4.82 -19.10 -5.89
C PHE A 295 -4.66 -20.62 -6.03
N GLY A 296 -4.93 -21.16 -7.22
CA GLY A 296 -4.82 -22.60 -7.50
C GLY A 296 -5.97 -23.46 -6.94
N GLU A 297 -6.80 -22.94 -6.04
CA GLU A 297 -7.93 -23.69 -5.46
C GLU A 297 -9.25 -23.46 -6.23
N PRO A 298 -10.20 -24.41 -6.17
CA PRO A 298 -11.55 -24.21 -6.69
C PRO A 298 -12.27 -23.09 -5.95
N TRP A 299 -13.11 -22.34 -6.67
CA TRP A 299 -13.98 -21.31 -6.09
C TRP A 299 -15.22 -21.11 -6.95
N SER A 300 -16.22 -20.42 -6.44
CA SER A 300 -17.46 -20.17 -7.22
C SER A 300 -18.11 -18.83 -6.90
N VAL A 301 -18.95 -18.38 -7.82
CA VAL A 301 -19.83 -17.22 -7.66
C VAL A 301 -21.27 -17.65 -7.85
N THR A 302 -22.11 -17.40 -6.86
CA THR A 302 -23.55 -17.66 -6.94
C THR A 302 -24.31 -16.36 -7.14
N SER A 303 -25.37 -16.38 -7.95
CA SER A 303 -26.33 -15.28 -8.10
C SER A 303 -27.76 -15.82 -8.10
N SER A 304 -28.60 -15.29 -7.21
CA SER A 304 -30.03 -15.59 -7.14
C SER A 304 -30.81 -14.51 -7.87
N TRP A 305 -31.77 -14.90 -8.72
CA TRP A 305 -32.57 -14.01 -9.54
C TRP A 305 -34.06 -14.26 -9.31
N GLU A 306 -34.86 -13.20 -9.31
CA GLU A 306 -36.32 -13.29 -9.41
C GLU A 306 -36.74 -12.97 -10.84
N VAL A 307 -37.33 -13.94 -11.55
CA VAL A 307 -37.85 -13.74 -12.91
C VAL A 307 -39.35 -13.49 -12.81
N ARG A 308 -39.81 -12.29 -13.15
CA ARG A 308 -41.23 -11.92 -13.08
C ARG A 308 -41.95 -12.17 -14.41
N ARG A 309 -41.24 -12.00 -15.53
CA ARG A 309 -41.77 -12.27 -16.88
C ARG A 309 -40.84 -13.24 -17.62
N PRO A 310 -41.36 -14.14 -18.47
CA PRO A 310 -40.53 -15.01 -19.31
C PRO A 310 -39.49 -14.22 -20.12
N LEU A 311 -38.23 -14.59 -19.98
CA LEU A 311 -37.11 -13.98 -20.71
C LEU A 311 -36.44 -15.02 -21.62
N PRO A 312 -37.02 -15.33 -22.79
CA PRO A 312 -36.36 -16.20 -23.75
C PRO A 312 -35.04 -15.59 -24.20
N LEU A 313 -34.01 -16.43 -24.36
CA LEU A 313 -32.66 -16.02 -24.74
C LEU A 313 -31.96 -15.11 -23.72
N ALA A 314 -32.37 -15.13 -22.46
CA ALA A 314 -31.61 -14.49 -21.39
C ALA A 314 -30.32 -15.25 -21.08
N SER A 315 -29.29 -14.49 -20.73
CA SER A 315 -27.97 -14.99 -20.35
C SER A 315 -27.48 -14.26 -19.12
N ALA A 316 -27.09 -15.03 -18.10
CA ALA A 316 -26.40 -14.48 -16.93
C ALA A 316 -24.95 -14.23 -17.31
N SER A 317 -24.41 -13.11 -16.86
CA SER A 317 -23.03 -12.68 -17.12
C SER A 317 -22.33 -12.35 -15.81
N LEU A 318 -21.06 -12.75 -15.74
CA LEU A 318 -20.13 -12.47 -14.67
C LEU A 318 -18.90 -11.80 -15.29
N ARG A 319 -18.52 -10.64 -14.80
CA ARG A 319 -17.33 -9.91 -15.23
C ARG A 319 -16.45 -9.61 -14.02
N ILE A 320 -15.15 -9.91 -14.14
CA ILE A 320 -14.16 -9.70 -13.08
C ILE A 320 -13.24 -8.56 -13.50
N PHE A 321 -13.08 -7.57 -12.63
CA PHE A 321 -12.19 -6.42 -12.83
C PHE A 321 -11.11 -6.38 -11.75
N ASP A 322 -9.93 -5.91 -12.10
CA ASP A 322 -8.90 -5.59 -11.12
C ASP A 322 -9.13 -4.21 -10.47
N LEU A 323 -8.27 -3.84 -9.52
CA LEU A 323 -8.29 -2.54 -8.86
C LEU A 323 -8.17 -1.34 -9.82
N SER A 324 -7.49 -1.50 -10.96
CA SER A 324 -7.34 -0.45 -11.97
C SER A 324 -8.58 -0.27 -12.85
N GLY A 325 -9.58 -1.15 -12.71
CA GLY A 325 -10.79 -1.15 -13.53
C GLY A 325 -10.61 -1.86 -14.86
N ARG A 326 -9.50 -2.58 -15.06
CA ARG A 326 -9.28 -3.41 -16.25
C ARG A 326 -10.09 -4.71 -16.12
N LEU A 327 -10.77 -5.08 -17.21
CA LEU A 327 -11.50 -6.32 -17.32
C LEU A 327 -10.53 -7.51 -17.43
N ILE A 328 -10.64 -8.46 -16.53
CA ILE A 328 -9.76 -9.63 -16.43
C ILE A 328 -10.44 -10.88 -17.00
N LEU A 329 -11.70 -11.10 -16.65
CA LEU A 329 -12.44 -12.29 -17.05
C LEU A 329 -13.90 -11.95 -17.35
N VAL A 330 -14.46 -12.59 -18.37
CA VAL A 330 -15.88 -12.60 -18.68
C VAL A 330 -16.34 -14.05 -18.77
N SER A 331 -17.39 -14.39 -18.04
CA SER A 331 -18.12 -15.66 -18.17
C SER A 331 -19.59 -15.36 -18.37
N ASN A 332 -20.27 -16.13 -19.20
CA ASN A 332 -21.70 -15.99 -19.41
C ASN A 332 -22.35 -17.31 -19.78
N THR A 333 -23.68 -17.37 -19.72
CA THR A 333 -24.44 -18.57 -20.05
C THR A 333 -24.86 -18.62 -21.53
N VAL A 334 -24.24 -17.84 -22.42
CA VAL A 334 -24.58 -17.88 -23.86
C VAL A 334 -24.20 -19.25 -24.42
N GLY A 335 -25.15 -19.91 -25.08
CA GLY A 335 -24.96 -21.25 -25.66
C GLY A 335 -25.27 -22.41 -24.71
N LEU A 336 -25.63 -22.14 -23.45
CA LEU A 336 -26.25 -23.12 -22.55
C LEU A 336 -27.76 -23.21 -22.81
N PRO A 337 -28.45 -24.31 -22.40
CA PRO A 337 -29.88 -24.48 -22.64
C PRO A 337 -30.70 -23.27 -22.18
N THR A 338 -31.43 -22.65 -23.12
CA THR A 338 -32.06 -21.33 -22.97
C THR A 338 -33.31 -21.29 -22.09
N ALA A 339 -33.87 -22.46 -21.77
CA ALA A 339 -35.14 -22.59 -21.05
C ALA A 339 -35.09 -22.14 -19.57
N PHE A 340 -33.90 -21.86 -19.03
CA PHE A 340 -33.72 -21.58 -17.60
C PHE A 340 -34.47 -20.32 -17.13
N PHE A 341 -34.56 -19.29 -17.97
CA PHE A 341 -35.25 -18.02 -17.68
C PHE A 341 -36.59 -17.86 -18.43
N GLU A 342 -37.06 -18.90 -19.12
CA GLU A 342 -38.29 -18.87 -19.92
C GLU A 342 -39.57 -19.00 -19.09
N SER A 343 -39.45 -19.18 -17.77
CA SER A 343 -40.58 -19.25 -16.85
C SER A 343 -40.35 -18.37 -15.63
N PRO A 344 -41.42 -17.76 -15.05
CA PRO A 344 -41.29 -16.97 -13.84
C PRO A 344 -40.81 -17.76 -12.61
N GLY A 345 -40.37 -17.03 -11.61
CA GLY A 345 -39.95 -17.50 -10.29
C GLY A 345 -38.45 -17.35 -10.03
N ARG A 346 -38.05 -17.80 -8.85
CA ARG A 346 -36.65 -17.74 -8.38
C ARG A 346 -35.73 -18.66 -9.18
N ARG A 347 -34.56 -18.17 -9.56
CA ARG A 347 -33.54 -18.88 -10.34
C ARG A 347 -32.16 -18.64 -9.75
N ASP A 348 -31.47 -19.71 -9.38
CA ASP A 348 -30.11 -19.63 -8.83
C ASP A 348 -29.10 -20.08 -9.89
N VAL A 349 -28.11 -19.23 -10.14
CA VAL A 349 -27.04 -19.46 -11.13
C VAL A 349 -25.72 -19.54 -10.39
N THR A 350 -24.99 -20.63 -10.58
CA THR A 350 -23.63 -20.81 -10.03
C THR A 350 -22.62 -20.86 -11.15
N CYS A 351 -21.62 -19.99 -11.09
CA CYS A 351 -20.45 -20.02 -11.96
C CYS A 351 -19.27 -20.57 -11.16
N SER A 352 -18.87 -21.81 -11.46
CA SER A 352 -17.77 -22.49 -10.75
C SER A 352 -16.48 -22.43 -11.56
N PHE A 353 -15.38 -22.14 -10.87
CA PHE A 353 -14.03 -22.12 -11.41
C PHE A 353 -13.26 -23.30 -10.78
N PRO A 354 -12.93 -24.35 -11.55
CA PRO A 354 -12.25 -25.54 -11.01
C PRO A 354 -10.87 -25.25 -10.45
N ILE A 355 -10.22 -24.20 -10.97
CA ILE A 355 -8.93 -23.72 -10.51
C ILE A 355 -8.90 -22.20 -10.58
N ASN A 356 -8.49 -21.57 -9.50
CA ASN A 356 -8.31 -20.13 -9.48
C ASN A 356 -7.01 -19.74 -10.17
N VAL A 357 -7.14 -19.21 -11.39
CA VAL A 357 -6.02 -18.70 -12.19
C VAL A 357 -5.80 -17.21 -12.03
N LEU A 358 -6.59 -16.53 -11.18
CA LEU A 358 -6.43 -15.10 -10.95
C LEU A 358 -5.17 -14.85 -10.10
N ARG A 359 -4.37 -13.86 -10.49
CA ARG A 359 -3.18 -13.48 -9.71
C ARG A 359 -3.59 -13.08 -8.27
N PRO A 360 -2.75 -13.30 -7.26
CA PRO A 360 -2.95 -12.69 -5.95
C PRO A 360 -3.16 -11.17 -6.05
N GLY A 361 -4.24 -10.67 -5.43
CA GLY A 361 -4.70 -9.30 -5.61
C GLY A 361 -6.19 -9.10 -5.33
N GLN A 362 -6.65 -7.84 -5.35
CA GLN A 362 -8.07 -7.51 -5.12
C GLN A 362 -8.83 -7.34 -6.43
N TYR A 363 -10.05 -7.88 -6.45
CA TYR A 363 -10.93 -7.92 -7.61
C TYR A 363 -12.34 -7.44 -7.28
N PHE A 364 -13.07 -7.05 -8.33
CA PHE A 364 -14.46 -6.62 -8.28
C PHE A 364 -15.28 -7.41 -9.27
N LEU A 365 -16.49 -7.81 -8.87
CA LEU A 365 -17.43 -8.51 -9.74
C LEU A 365 -18.54 -7.56 -10.21
N THR A 366 -18.82 -7.63 -11.50
CA THR A 366 -20.06 -7.12 -12.08
C THR A 366 -20.91 -8.31 -12.49
N ILE A 367 -22.15 -8.33 -12.05
CA ILE A 367 -23.12 -9.39 -12.31
C ILE A 367 -24.30 -8.77 -13.05
N GLY A 368 -24.75 -9.41 -14.12
CA GLY A 368 -25.87 -8.91 -14.90
C GLY A 368 -26.59 -9.99 -15.68
N LEU A 369 -27.86 -9.75 -15.97
CA LEU A 369 -28.71 -10.56 -16.82
C LEU A 369 -29.00 -9.82 -18.12
N TRP A 370 -28.71 -10.46 -19.24
CA TRP A 370 -28.77 -9.87 -20.57
C TRP A 370 -29.69 -10.66 -21.48
N VAL A 371 -30.50 -9.98 -22.29
CA VAL A 371 -31.33 -10.63 -23.31
C VAL A 371 -30.81 -10.25 -24.69
N ARG A 372 -30.57 -11.28 -25.52
CA ARG A 372 -30.06 -11.09 -26.88
C ARG A 372 -30.98 -10.16 -27.68
N GLY A 373 -30.43 -9.07 -28.21
CA GLY A 373 -31.17 -8.07 -29.00
C GLY A 373 -31.94 -7.03 -28.19
N ARG A 374 -32.04 -7.17 -26.85
CA ARG A 374 -32.68 -6.19 -25.95
C ARG A 374 -31.69 -5.47 -25.03
N GLY A 375 -30.56 -6.09 -24.72
CA GLY A 375 -29.53 -5.53 -23.83
C GLY A 375 -29.66 -6.03 -22.38
N ALA A 376 -29.10 -5.28 -21.43
CA ALA A 376 -29.14 -5.61 -20.02
C ALA A 376 -30.56 -5.41 -19.46
N ILE A 377 -31.07 -6.44 -18.77
CA ILE A 377 -32.33 -6.36 -18.03
C ILE A 377 -32.07 -5.83 -16.62
N ASP A 378 -31.04 -6.37 -15.98
CA ASP A 378 -30.57 -5.92 -14.68
C ASP A 378 -29.06 -6.17 -14.58
N GLU A 379 -28.32 -5.18 -14.10
CA GLU A 379 -26.88 -5.21 -14.00
C GLU A 379 -26.40 -4.40 -12.81
N HIS A 380 -25.48 -4.98 -12.03
CA HIS A 380 -24.89 -4.38 -10.84
C HIS A 380 -23.38 -4.34 -11.00
N GLU A 381 -22.86 -3.15 -11.29
CA GLU A 381 -21.43 -2.92 -11.48
C GLU A 381 -20.67 -2.94 -10.16
N ARG A 382 -19.53 -3.65 -10.13
CA ARG A 382 -18.61 -3.73 -8.98
C ARG A 382 -19.35 -4.04 -7.66
N CYS A 383 -20.38 -4.88 -7.75
CA CYS A 383 -21.31 -5.20 -6.68
C CYS A 383 -20.68 -6.02 -5.55
N ILE A 384 -19.69 -6.86 -5.90
CA ILE A 384 -18.92 -7.65 -4.94
C ILE A 384 -17.44 -7.30 -5.06
N SER A 385 -16.74 -7.29 -3.93
CA SER A 385 -15.28 -7.22 -3.87
C SER A 385 -14.72 -8.41 -3.10
N PHE A 386 -13.63 -8.98 -3.62
CA PHE A 386 -12.95 -10.13 -3.02
C PHE A 386 -11.44 -10.04 -3.27
N HIS A 387 -10.67 -10.78 -2.49
CA HIS A 387 -9.23 -10.86 -2.59
C HIS A 387 -8.82 -12.28 -2.99
N VAL A 388 -7.78 -12.39 -3.81
CA VAL A 388 -7.12 -13.64 -4.11
C VAL A 388 -5.82 -13.67 -3.32
N SER A 389 -5.67 -14.63 -2.42
CA SER A 389 -4.42 -14.86 -1.68
C SER A 389 -3.54 -15.88 -2.41
N ASP A 390 -2.23 -15.79 -2.23
CA ASP A 390 -1.28 -16.76 -2.79
C ASP A 390 -1.37 -18.14 -2.07
N LEU A 391 -0.73 -19.16 -2.66
CA LEU A 391 -0.50 -20.45 -1.99
C LEU A 391 0.46 -20.24 -0.80
N PRO A 392 0.29 -20.99 0.32
CA PRO A 392 1.30 -20.99 1.37
C PRO A 392 2.64 -21.43 0.78
N HIS A 393 3.67 -20.61 1.00
CA HIS A 393 5.03 -20.75 0.50
C HIS A 393 5.52 -22.21 0.46
N ASP A 394 5.55 -22.80 -0.74
CA ASP A 394 6.52 -23.84 -1.06
C ASP A 394 7.80 -23.10 -1.51
N PRO A 395 8.95 -23.27 -0.84
CA PRO A 395 10.21 -22.64 -1.23
C PRO A 395 10.64 -22.92 -2.68
N GLU A 396 10.09 -23.95 -3.32
CA GLU A 396 10.35 -24.28 -4.73
C GLU A 396 9.53 -23.44 -5.73
N TYR A 397 8.45 -22.78 -5.29
CA TYR A 397 7.61 -21.92 -6.13
C TYR A 397 7.92 -20.44 -5.87
N THR A 398 9.00 -19.95 -6.47
CA THR A 398 9.24 -18.49 -6.52
C THR A 398 8.52 -17.92 -7.73
N TYR A 399 7.38 -17.24 -7.54
CA TYR A 399 6.73 -16.47 -8.59
C TYR A 399 7.57 -15.25 -8.98
N THR A 400 8.53 -15.44 -9.89
CA THR A 400 9.23 -14.33 -10.55
C THR A 400 8.45 -13.90 -11.79
N ALA A 401 7.49 -12.99 -11.63
CA ALA A 401 6.81 -12.36 -12.77
C ALA A 401 6.94 -10.84 -12.71
N ALA A 402 8.12 -10.35 -13.05
CA ALA A 402 8.30 -8.95 -13.45
C ALA A 402 7.69 -8.76 -14.85
N GLY A 403 6.49 -8.19 -14.91
CA GLY A 403 5.79 -7.81 -16.14
C GLY A 403 4.84 -8.89 -16.72
N ASN A 404 3.52 -8.64 -16.56
CA ASN A 404 2.34 -9.27 -17.21
C ASN A 404 2.25 -10.81 -17.25
N PRO A 405 1.28 -11.39 -16.52
CA PRO A 405 0.00 -11.76 -17.18
C PRO A 405 -1.28 -11.48 -16.35
N ALA A 406 -2.45 -11.57 -17.00
CA ALA A 406 -3.79 -11.37 -16.38
C ALA A 406 -4.32 -12.61 -15.64
N ALA A 407 -3.78 -13.78 -15.95
CA ALA A 407 -4.05 -15.06 -15.31
C ALA A 407 -2.78 -15.92 -15.29
N VAL A 408 -2.64 -16.76 -14.28
CA VAL A 408 -1.58 -17.77 -14.16
C VAL A 408 -2.27 -19.13 -14.04
N ALA A 409 -1.99 -20.03 -14.98
CA ALA A 409 -2.55 -21.37 -14.97
C ALA A 409 -1.42 -22.41 -14.95
N PRO A 410 -1.55 -23.49 -14.16
CA PRO A 410 -0.66 -24.64 -14.32
C PRO A 410 -0.79 -25.18 -15.75
N SER A 411 0.34 -25.60 -16.31
CA SER A 411 0.44 -26.15 -17.66
C SER A 411 1.47 -27.27 -17.67
N ASP A 412 1.31 -28.22 -18.59
CA ASP A 412 2.27 -29.32 -18.79
C ASP A 412 3.45 -28.83 -19.64
N TRP A 413 4.67 -28.98 -19.11
CA TRP A 413 5.90 -28.65 -19.84
C TRP A 413 6.70 -29.93 -20.08
N SER A 414 7.03 -30.20 -21.34
CA SER A 414 7.91 -31.31 -21.72
C SER A 414 9.25 -30.77 -22.21
N PHE A 415 10.35 -31.21 -21.62
CA PHE A 415 11.69 -30.84 -22.06
C PHE A 415 12.27 -31.95 -22.94
N ARG A 416 12.78 -31.58 -24.12
CA ARG A 416 13.56 -32.48 -24.98
C ARG A 416 14.98 -31.94 -25.13
N ASN A 417 15.97 -32.67 -24.64
CA ASN A 417 17.36 -32.47 -25.01
C ASN A 417 17.67 -33.36 -26.22
N ASN A 418 18.35 -32.84 -27.25
CA ASN A 418 18.67 -33.59 -28.47
C ASN A 418 19.62 -34.80 -28.24
N THR A 419 20.01 -35.08 -26.99
CA THR A 419 20.92 -36.17 -26.62
C THR A 419 20.38 -37.13 -25.55
N GLU A 420 19.19 -36.91 -24.97
CA GLU A 420 18.61 -37.80 -23.94
C GLU A 420 17.06 -37.83 -24.01
N PRO A 421 16.40 -38.93 -23.57
CA PRO A 421 14.95 -39.07 -23.65
C PRO A 421 14.22 -37.98 -22.84
N ALA A 422 13.02 -37.62 -23.30
CA ALA A 422 12.22 -36.53 -22.72
C ALA A 422 11.97 -36.74 -21.22
N LEU A 423 12.37 -35.77 -20.41
CA LEU A 423 11.99 -35.69 -19.01
C LEU A 423 10.62 -35.03 -18.92
N THR A 424 9.62 -35.81 -18.52
CA THR A 424 8.29 -35.32 -18.13
C THR A 424 8.32 -35.06 -16.62
N GLY A 425 8.21 -33.80 -16.21
CA GLY A 425 7.94 -33.41 -14.83
C GLY A 425 6.57 -32.76 -14.77
N GLY A 426 5.63 -33.39 -14.08
CA GLY A 426 4.37 -32.78 -13.68
C GLY A 426 4.51 -32.20 -12.27
N VAL A 427 3.79 -31.12 -12.03
CA VAL A 427 3.51 -30.59 -10.69
C VAL A 427 2.22 -31.22 -10.20
#